data_AF-A0A327XXC9-F1
#
_entry.id   AF-A0A327XXC9-F1
#
_cell.length_a   1.000
_cell.length_b   1.000
_cell.length_c   1.000
_cell.angle_alpha   90.00
_cell.angle_beta   90.00
_cell.angle_gamma   90.00
#
_symmetry.space_group_name_H-M   'P 1'
#
loop_
_entity.id
_entity.type
_entity.pdbx_description
1 polymer ?
#
loop_
_entity_poly.entity_id
_entity_poly.type
_entity_poly.pdbx_seq_one_letter_code
_entity_poly.pdbx_strand_id
1 'polypeptide(L)'
;MYLDKLFDKFVPVSCPPPGSVNVRIGNPVEGPGGRWIPCASAIAGGSYLSCVYEVGPGRRQVCSALPPTRCAEEALCQAVELAATAAA
;
A
#
# COMPACT_ATOMS: atom_id res chain seq x y z
N MET A 1 -23.60 8.35 -22.53
CA MET A 1 -23.24 7.40 -21.45
C MET A 1 -21.74 7.43 -21.33
N TYR A 2 -21.22 7.91 -20.19
CA TYR A 2 -19.78 8.14 -19.95
C TYR A 2 -19.09 6.80 -19.65
N LEU A 3 -18.27 6.31 -20.59
CA LEU A 3 -17.45 5.09 -20.44
C LEU A 3 -16.18 5.34 -19.60
N ASP A 4 -15.91 6.59 -19.19
CA ASP A 4 -14.70 6.96 -18.44
C ASP A 4 -14.67 6.48 -16.98
N LYS A 5 -15.74 5.84 -16.47
CA LYS A 5 -15.76 5.26 -15.11
C LYS A 5 -15.33 3.79 -15.05
N LEU A 6 -14.96 3.17 -16.16
CA LEU A 6 -14.59 1.75 -16.21
C LEU A 6 -13.08 1.49 -16.10
N PHE A 7 -12.22 2.51 -16.18
CA PHE A 7 -10.77 2.34 -16.28
C PHE A 7 -9.94 2.76 -15.06
N ASP A 8 -10.57 3.12 -13.93
CA ASP A 8 -9.85 3.67 -12.77
C ASP A 8 -9.62 2.65 -11.64
N LYS A 9 -9.19 1.43 -11.99
CA LYS A 9 -8.76 0.41 -11.01
C LYS A 9 -7.25 0.17 -11.01
N PHE A 10 -6.48 1.00 -11.70
CA PHE A 10 -5.03 0.96 -11.59
C PHE A 10 -4.61 1.92 -10.48
N VAL A 11 -4.41 1.41 -9.27
CA VAL A 11 -3.79 2.20 -8.22
C VAL A 11 -2.31 2.36 -8.57
N PRO A 12 -1.81 3.57 -8.86
CA PRO A 12 -0.40 3.77 -9.14
C PRO A 12 0.42 3.41 -7.91
N VAL A 13 1.43 2.56 -8.11
CA VAL A 13 2.32 2.09 -7.04
C VAL A 13 3.78 2.35 -7.37
N SER A 14 4.58 2.60 -6.35
CA SER A 14 6.02 2.87 -6.44
C SER A 14 6.81 1.96 -5.49
N CYS A 15 8.12 1.83 -5.69
CA CYS A 15 8.96 1.15 -4.72
C CYS A 15 9.24 2.07 -3.51
N PRO A 16 9.31 1.54 -2.28
CA PRO A 16 9.74 2.33 -1.13
C PRO A 16 11.13 2.96 -1.39
N PRO A 17 11.36 4.22 -0.96
CA PRO A 17 12.67 4.84 -1.11
C PRO A 17 13.73 4.10 -0.26
N PRO A 18 15.01 4.11 -0.67
CA PRO A 18 16.09 3.51 0.11
C PRO A 18 16.13 4.03 1.55
N GLY A 19 16.29 3.13 2.51
CA GLY A 19 16.32 3.46 3.94
C GLY A 19 14.93 3.56 4.60
N SER A 20 13.85 3.31 3.86
CA SER A 20 12.52 3.23 4.46
C SER A 20 12.36 1.96 5.30
N VAL A 21 11.65 2.06 6.44
CA VAL A 21 11.43 0.94 7.35
C VAL A 21 9.94 0.80 7.68
N ASN A 22 9.41 -0.42 7.59
CA ASN A 22 8.05 -0.71 8.03
C ASN A 22 7.93 -0.54 9.55
N VAL A 23 7.21 0.49 9.99
CA VAL A 23 7.02 0.82 11.42
C VAL A 23 5.68 0.34 11.97
N ARG A 24 4.71 0.10 11.10
CA ARG A 24 3.41 -0.51 11.44
C ARG A 24 3.04 -1.53 10.38
N ILE A 25 2.56 -2.68 10.82
CA ILE A 25 2.13 -3.77 9.96
C ILE A 25 0.70 -4.12 10.37
N GLY A 26 -0.21 -4.11 9.41
CA GLY A 26 -1.61 -4.46 9.61
C GLY A 26 -1.87 -5.94 9.39
N ASN A 27 -3.15 -6.31 9.50
CA ASN A 27 -3.55 -7.69 9.27
C ASN A 27 -3.52 -8.03 7.77
N PRO A 28 -3.10 -9.26 7.40
CA PRO A 28 -3.16 -9.72 6.02
C PRO A 28 -4.58 -9.66 5.47
N VAL A 29 -4.71 -9.23 4.22
CA VAL A 29 -5.94 -9.24 3.44
C VAL A 29 -5.78 -10.28 2.34
N GLU A 30 -6.73 -11.21 2.26
CA GLU A 30 -6.71 -12.33 1.31
C GLU A 30 -7.90 -12.22 0.35
N GLY A 31 -7.65 -12.49 -0.93
CA GLY A 31 -8.67 -12.54 -1.96
C GLY A 31 -8.16 -13.16 -3.26
N PRO A 32 -8.96 -13.13 -4.34
CA PRO A 32 -8.58 -13.68 -5.65
C PRO A 32 -7.28 -13.10 -6.20
N GLY A 33 -6.96 -11.85 -5.87
CA GLY A 33 -5.71 -11.17 -6.21
C GLY A 33 -4.50 -11.53 -5.34
N GLY A 34 -4.65 -12.50 -4.42
CA GLY A 34 -3.58 -12.99 -3.56
C GLY A 34 -3.69 -12.52 -2.11
N ARG A 35 -2.58 -12.67 -1.37
CA ARG A 35 -2.46 -12.30 0.04
C ARG A 35 -1.55 -11.08 0.18
N TRP A 36 -2.12 -9.99 0.68
CA TRP A 36 -1.45 -8.70 0.79
C TRP A 36 -1.38 -8.27 2.25
N ILE A 37 -0.21 -7.78 2.69
CA ILE A 37 -0.06 -7.25 4.04
C ILE A 37 0.12 -5.73 3.96
N PRO A 38 -0.83 -4.94 4.49
CA PRO A 38 -0.69 -3.50 4.59
C PRO A 38 0.34 -3.10 5.64
N CYS A 39 1.11 -2.07 5.35
CA CYS A 39 2.08 -1.51 6.28
C CYS A 39 2.23 0.00 6.11
N ALA A 40 2.63 0.66 7.18
CA ALA A 40 3.15 2.02 7.13
C ALA A 40 4.68 1.96 7.14
N SER A 41 5.30 2.55 6.13
CA SER A 41 6.74 2.63 6.00
C SER A 41 7.24 4.03 6.34
N ALA A 42 8.05 4.17 7.37
CA ALA A 42 8.68 5.44 7.72
C ALA A 42 9.71 5.82 6.65
N ILE A 43 9.74 7.10 6.30
CA ILE A 43 10.72 7.73 5.43
C ILE A 43 11.38 8.91 6.17
N ALA A 44 12.39 9.51 5.55
CA ALA A 44 13.08 10.66 6.11
C ALA A 44 12.10 11.81 6.45
N GLY A 45 12.42 12.56 7.51
CA GLY A 45 11.63 13.73 7.92
C GLY A 45 10.39 13.44 8.77
N GLY A 46 10.25 12.23 9.33
CA GLY A 46 9.13 11.88 10.21
C GLY A 46 7.81 11.66 9.46
N SER A 47 7.90 11.33 8.17
CA SER A 47 6.76 11.03 7.31
C SER A 47 6.63 9.52 7.09
N TYR A 48 5.42 9.10 6.68
CA TYR A 48 5.07 7.71 6.49
C TYR A 48 4.41 7.50 5.12
N LEU A 49 4.80 6.43 4.45
CA LEU A 49 4.18 5.95 3.22
C LEU A 49 3.25 4.79 3.52
N SER A 50 2.10 4.79 2.86
CA SER A 50 1.14 3.70 2.85
C SER A 50 1.62 2.65 1.85
N CYS A 51 1.99 1.45 2.31
CA CYS A 51 2.55 0.41 1.46
C CYS A 51 1.85 -0.94 1.71
N VAL A 52 1.94 -1.84 0.74
CA VAL A 52 1.52 -3.24 0.86
C VAL A 52 2.67 -4.13 0.40
N TYR A 53 2.79 -5.32 0.97
CA TYR A 53 3.69 -6.33 0.42
C TYR A 53 2.95 -7.64 0.14
N GLU A 54 3.27 -8.21 -1.02
CA GLU A 54 2.69 -9.48 -1.47
C GLU A 54 3.33 -10.65 -0.71
N VAL A 55 2.50 -11.55 -0.19
CA VAL A 55 2.94 -12.78 0.46
C VAL A 55 2.99 -13.89 -0.58
N GLY A 56 4.18 -14.16 -1.13
CA GLY A 56 4.39 -15.20 -2.13
C GLY A 56 5.85 -15.32 -2.60
N PRO A 57 6.15 -16.24 -3.53
CA PRO A 57 7.46 -16.33 -4.16
C PRO A 57 7.72 -15.04 -4.96
N GLY A 58 8.74 -14.27 -4.58
CA GLY A 58 9.08 -13.00 -5.25
C GLY A 58 8.80 -11.73 -4.44
N ARG A 59 8.26 -11.84 -3.21
CA ARG A 59 8.06 -10.79 -2.17
C ARG A 59 8.41 -9.37 -2.64
N ARG A 60 7.41 -8.62 -3.10
CA ARG A 60 7.57 -7.20 -3.45
C ARG A 60 6.76 -6.35 -2.50
N GLN A 61 7.40 -5.30 -1.99
CA GLN A 61 6.71 -4.21 -1.30
C GLN A 61 6.49 -3.09 -2.29
N VAL A 62 5.26 -2.59 -2.32
CA VAL A 62 4.85 -1.48 -3.17
C VAL A 62 4.17 -0.44 -2.30
N CYS A 63 4.43 0.82 -2.59
CA CYS A 63 3.87 1.96 -1.88
C CYS A 63 2.85 2.66 -2.75
N SER A 64 1.78 3.11 -2.12
CA SER A 64 0.78 3.97 -2.73
C SER A 64 1.45 5.22 -3.32
N ALA A 65 0.93 5.74 -4.42
CA ALA A 65 1.30 7.06 -4.92
C ALA A 65 0.67 8.21 -4.11
N LEU A 66 -0.11 7.90 -3.07
CA LEU A 66 -0.62 8.91 -2.15
C LEU A 66 0.54 9.68 -1.47
N PRO A 67 0.36 10.98 -1.20
CA PRO A 67 1.36 11.76 -0.49
C PRO A 67 1.72 11.14 0.87
N PRO A 68 2.99 11.21 1.30
CA PRO A 68 3.38 10.77 2.64
C PRO A 68 2.59 11.52 3.71
N THR A 69 2.17 10.80 4.75
CA THR A 69 1.46 11.37 5.91
C THR A 69 2.43 11.62 7.05
N ARG A 70 2.00 12.37 8.08
CA ARG A 70 2.78 12.54 9.33
C ARG A 70 2.36 11.58 10.44
N CYS A 71 1.45 10.66 10.14
CA CYS A 71 0.88 9.73 11.10
C CYS A 71 0.97 8.30 10.56
N ALA A 72 1.70 7.45 11.28
CA ALA A 72 1.84 6.05 10.90
C ALA A 72 0.50 5.29 10.88
N GLU A 73 -0.44 5.67 11.74
CA GLU A 73 -1.78 5.04 11.79
C GLU A 73 -2.61 5.42 10.57
N GLU A 74 -2.58 6.69 10.17
CA GLU A 74 -3.25 7.17 8.96
C GLU A 74 -2.69 6.48 7.70
N ALA A 75 -1.36 6.37 7.61
CA ALA A 75 -0.71 5.63 6.52
C ALA A 75 -1.12 4.15 6.52
N LEU A 76 -1.28 3.54 7.70
CA LEU A 76 -1.75 2.16 7.79
C LEU A 76 -3.21 2.02 7.34
N CYS A 77 -4.11 2.92 7.75
CA CYS A 77 -5.50 2.90 7.31
C CYS A 77 -5.61 2.98 5.77
N GLN A 78 -4.85 3.86 5.14
CA GLN A 78 -4.77 3.95 3.67
C GLN A 78 -4.19 2.69 3.05
N ALA A 79 -3.17 2.09 3.68
CA ALA A 79 -2.59 0.83 3.21
C ALA A 79 -3.60 -0.33 3.28
N VAL A 80 -4.52 -0.34 4.24
CA VAL A 80 -5.60 -1.35 4.32
C VAL A 80 -6.53 -1.26 3.10
N GLU A 81 -6.92 -0.05 2.69
CA GLU A 81 -7.73 0.15 1.48
C GLU A 81 -6.97 -0.29 0.21
N LEU A 82 -5.67 -0.01 0.16
CA LEU A 82 -4.79 -0.48 -0.92
C LEU A 82 -4.73 -2.02 -0.95
N ALA A 83 -4.58 -2.67 0.20
CA ALA A 83 -4.53 -4.13 0.31
C ALA A 83 -5.86 -4.77 -0.11
N ALA A 84 -6.99 -4.16 0.26
CA ALA A 84 -8.32 -4.62 -0.17
C ALA A 84 -8.50 -4.50 -1.68
N THR A 85 -8.00 -3.42 -2.29
CA THR A 85 -8.05 -3.22 -3.74
C THR A 85 -7.14 -4.21 -4.48
N ALA A 86 -5.97 -4.53 -3.93
CA ALA A 86 -5.05 -5.50 -4.52
C ALA A 86 -5.50 -6.96 -4.36
N ALA A 87 -6.23 -7.26 -3.27
CA ALA A 87 -6.75 -8.60 -3.00
C ALA A 87 -8.04 -8.92 -3.77
N ALA A 88 -8.84 -7.91 -4.13
CA ALA A 88 -10.13 -8.05 -4.83
C ALA A 88 -9.98 -8.49 -6.29
#